data_AF-A0A7G9BGH5-F1
#
_entry.id   AF-A0A7G9BGH5-F1
#
_cell.length_a   1.000
_cell.length_b   1.000
_cell.length_c   1.000
_cell.angle_alpha   90.00
_cell.angle_beta   90.00
_cell.angle_gamma   90.00
#
_symmetry.space_group_name_H-M   'P 1'
#
loop_
_entity.id
_entity.type
_entity.pdbx_description
1 polymer ?
#
loop_
_entity_poly.entity_id
_entity_poly.type
_entity_poly.pdbx_seq_one_letter_code
_entity_poly.pdbx_strand_id
1 'polypeptide(L)'
;MDEFAFKTRIDELRAQSDAKGLISFLKEQHPAYKEKSANAVTRMRAYVIYSFYLVGLPEEALLFIYEELESSKEPYLIAAAAIALRRSPQKYTEMAALLVTAIHNVKSSDTYISFHNYYQPWPLNNPTTAIGEVLTTLQWLGAYARSVLPKLHTLSLNSNHFLNAENLRALRETIQIIEQDQTIVKDCCSDIADLNSLSTVNAKKNRKNSLKQVLLEDHDGTRIPLGALLKGKLTLIAFFYTRCDNPLKCSLTITKLADLQKKLATAYWNKEVNLVAISYDSFYDLPYRMKKYGEARGMMLNEQARMCRALPDIGALSDYFDLSVNYTGEVVNRHAIELYLLDDKAQIIKRFNRRQIDNSRIMANLEKIVVKQQTKVGQWFSNLRYMTNSAASVVWPVMILLLPKCPFCFAAYFSVLGIASMQVMPYLKYIFPILLCAMAINIYALYKMGLRRNSFIPLYLCVLGSTLVIVFGYFSPMQFGLIAGLILLFLSATLNSLPNRVYLKLKTKFHLLS
;
A
#
# COMPACT_ATOMS: atom_id res chain seq x y z
N MET A 1 2.05 -35.77 12.87
CA MET A 1 3.08 -36.71 12.39
C MET A 1 4.15 -36.78 13.46
N ASP A 2 4.54 -37.97 13.93
CA ASP A 2 5.70 -38.11 14.80
C ASP A 2 7.01 -37.88 14.03
N GLU A 3 8.11 -37.68 14.75
CA GLU A 3 9.41 -37.36 14.10
C GLU A 3 10.01 -38.55 13.36
N PHE A 4 9.69 -39.78 13.75
CA PHE A 4 10.18 -40.98 13.06
C PHE A 4 9.52 -41.10 11.68
N ALA A 5 8.19 -41.00 11.61
CA ALA A 5 7.43 -40.98 10.36
C ALA A 5 7.86 -39.80 9.47
N PHE A 6 8.11 -38.62 10.05
CA PHE A 6 8.66 -37.49 9.32
C PHE A 6 10.02 -37.82 8.70
N LYS A 7 10.97 -38.31 9.51
CA LYS A 7 12.31 -38.68 9.03
C LYS A 7 12.23 -39.70 7.89
N THR A 8 11.47 -40.77 8.08
CA THR A 8 11.28 -41.82 7.06
C THR A 8 10.75 -41.23 5.77
N ARG A 9 9.76 -40.32 5.85
CA ARG A 9 9.22 -39.64 4.66
C ARG A 9 10.25 -38.78 3.94
N ILE A 10 11.09 -38.05 4.68
CA ILE A 10 12.17 -37.26 4.07
C ILE A 10 13.22 -38.17 3.42
N ASP A 11 13.55 -39.31 4.03
CA ASP A 11 14.48 -40.29 3.47
C ASP A 11 13.95 -40.95 2.18
N GLU A 12 12.65 -41.25 2.11
CA GLU A 12 12.00 -41.71 0.88
C GLU A 12 12.13 -40.68 -0.26
N LEU A 13 11.86 -39.41 0.03
CA LEU A 13 11.98 -38.33 -0.96
C LEU A 13 13.42 -38.16 -1.43
N ARG A 14 14.40 -38.32 -0.53
CA ARG A 14 15.83 -38.33 -0.89
C ARG A 14 16.17 -39.48 -1.83
N ALA A 15 15.74 -40.69 -1.50
CA ALA A 15 16.00 -41.88 -2.32
C ALA A 15 15.40 -41.75 -3.73
N GLN A 16 14.28 -41.04 -3.86
CA GLN A 16 13.62 -40.75 -5.13
C GLN A 16 14.19 -39.53 -5.86
N SER A 17 15.17 -38.81 -5.27
CA SER A 17 15.65 -37.52 -5.76
C SER A 17 14.53 -36.48 -5.96
N ASP A 18 13.45 -36.57 -5.17
CA ASP A 18 12.29 -35.68 -5.28
C ASP A 18 12.52 -34.36 -4.52
N ALA A 19 13.28 -33.46 -5.14
CA ALA A 19 13.53 -32.13 -4.60
C ALA A 19 12.24 -31.29 -4.47
N LYS A 20 11.24 -31.48 -5.34
CA LYS A 20 9.98 -30.72 -5.27
C LYS A 20 9.15 -31.14 -4.07
N GLY A 21 9.09 -32.44 -3.78
CA GLY A 21 8.45 -32.97 -2.58
C GLY A 21 9.07 -32.41 -1.29
N LEU A 22 10.39 -32.20 -1.26
CA LEU A 22 11.07 -31.60 -0.10
C LEU A 22 10.67 -30.14 0.16
N ILE A 23 10.37 -29.36 -0.88
CA ILE A 23 9.99 -27.94 -0.74
C ILE A 23 8.71 -27.78 0.08
N SER A 24 7.74 -28.70 -0.02
CA SER A 24 6.49 -28.57 0.74
C SER A 24 6.73 -28.58 2.25
N PHE A 25 7.75 -29.31 2.71
CA PHE A 25 8.14 -29.35 4.10
C PHE A 25 8.89 -28.09 4.56
N LEU A 26 9.36 -27.22 3.67
CA LEU A 26 9.94 -25.93 4.06
C LEU A 26 8.90 -24.87 4.44
N LYS A 27 7.60 -25.12 4.21
CA LYS A 27 6.52 -24.21 4.60
C LYS A 27 6.25 -24.27 6.11
N GLU A 28 6.12 -23.13 6.76
CA GLU A 28 5.93 -23.02 8.20
C GLU A 28 4.60 -23.67 8.65
N GLN A 29 3.53 -23.49 7.89
CA GLN A 29 2.21 -24.06 8.15
C GLN A 29 2.09 -25.56 7.84
N HIS A 30 3.18 -26.25 7.49
CA HIS A 30 3.12 -27.67 7.13
C HIS A 30 2.56 -28.51 8.30
N PRO A 31 1.58 -29.42 8.07
CA PRO A 31 0.93 -30.16 9.15
C PRO A 31 1.86 -31.02 10.02
N ALA A 32 3.03 -31.39 9.48
CA ALA A 32 4.04 -32.13 10.24
C ALA A 32 4.58 -31.37 11.46
N TYR A 33 4.53 -30.04 11.45
CA TYR A 33 5.04 -29.18 12.53
C TYR A 33 4.00 -28.87 13.62
N LYS A 34 2.75 -29.29 13.43
CA LYS A 34 1.70 -29.09 14.42
C LYS A 34 2.01 -29.85 15.71
N GLU A 35 1.85 -29.19 16.86
CA GLU A 35 2.16 -29.72 18.20
C GLU A 35 3.63 -30.09 18.40
N LYS A 36 4.55 -29.51 17.62
CA LYS A 36 6.00 -29.71 17.78
C LYS A 36 6.64 -28.51 18.44
N SER A 37 7.49 -28.75 19.44
CA SER A 37 8.30 -27.68 20.03
C SER A 37 9.15 -26.97 18.97
N ALA A 38 9.50 -25.70 19.20
CA ALA A 38 10.35 -24.94 18.30
C ALA A 38 11.66 -25.67 17.98
N ASN A 39 12.29 -26.31 18.98
CA ASN A 39 13.51 -27.10 18.80
C ASN A 39 13.30 -28.32 17.89
N ALA A 40 12.16 -29.01 18.02
CA ALA A 40 11.81 -30.12 17.12
C ALA A 40 11.62 -29.63 15.68
N VAL A 41 10.88 -28.54 15.49
CA VAL A 41 10.70 -27.92 14.16
C VAL A 41 12.04 -27.47 13.57
N THR A 42 12.93 -26.87 14.36
CA THR A 42 14.29 -26.50 13.93
C THR A 42 15.07 -27.71 13.42
N ARG A 43 15.10 -28.82 14.17
CA ARG A 43 15.77 -30.06 13.72
C ARG A 43 15.14 -30.61 12.44
N MET A 44 13.82 -30.73 12.40
CA MET A 44 13.06 -31.24 11.26
C MET A 44 13.37 -30.43 10.00
N ARG A 45 13.35 -29.10 10.10
CA ARG A 45 13.64 -28.20 8.97
C ARG A 45 15.09 -28.28 8.51
N ALA A 46 16.05 -28.26 9.44
CA ALA A 46 17.47 -28.40 9.10
C ALA A 46 17.74 -29.73 8.37
N TYR A 47 17.05 -30.81 8.78
CA TYR A 47 17.11 -32.09 8.09
C TYR A 47 16.57 -32.02 6.66
N VAL A 48 15.43 -31.35 6.44
CA VAL A 48 14.89 -31.10 5.09
C VAL A 48 15.86 -30.28 4.26
N ILE A 49 16.38 -29.18 4.81
CA ILE A 49 17.32 -28.29 4.11
C ILE A 49 18.58 -29.04 3.70
N TYR A 50 19.19 -29.81 4.61
CA TYR A 50 20.36 -30.62 4.31
C TYR A 50 20.08 -31.64 3.19
N SER A 51 18.85 -32.12 3.04
CA SER A 51 18.47 -33.05 1.95
C SER A 51 18.76 -32.48 0.57
N PHE A 52 18.63 -31.15 0.37
CA PHE A 52 18.95 -30.50 -0.91
C PHE A 52 20.43 -30.57 -1.26
N TYR A 53 21.31 -30.76 -0.28
CA TYR A 53 22.71 -31.05 -0.58
C TYR A 53 22.88 -32.41 -1.26
N LEU A 54 22.08 -33.41 -0.84
CA LEU A 54 22.13 -34.76 -1.38
C LEU A 54 21.46 -34.85 -2.75
N VAL A 55 20.29 -34.23 -2.93
CA VAL A 55 19.48 -34.39 -4.15
C VAL A 55 19.61 -33.24 -5.17
N GLY A 56 20.24 -32.11 -4.78
CA GLY A 56 20.28 -30.88 -5.57
C GLY A 56 19.30 -29.82 -5.04
N LEU A 57 19.69 -28.55 -5.10
CA LEU A 57 18.89 -27.43 -4.61
C LEU A 57 18.15 -26.75 -5.78
N PRO A 58 16.82 -26.91 -5.90
CA PRO A 58 16.05 -26.22 -6.94
C PRO A 58 15.91 -24.72 -6.63
N GLU A 59 15.74 -23.90 -7.66
CA GLU A 59 15.70 -22.43 -7.53
C GLU A 59 14.54 -21.96 -6.64
N GLU A 60 13.40 -22.66 -6.68
CA GLU A 60 12.23 -22.35 -5.87
C GLU A 60 12.48 -22.52 -4.36
N ALA A 61 13.46 -23.33 -3.98
CA ALA A 61 13.87 -23.50 -2.59
C ALA A 61 14.74 -22.35 -2.07
N LEU A 62 15.40 -21.58 -2.97
CA LEU A 62 16.34 -20.52 -2.58
C LEU A 62 15.70 -19.47 -1.68
N LEU A 63 14.42 -19.15 -1.87
CA LEU A 63 13.69 -18.21 -1.01
C LEU A 63 13.73 -18.62 0.48
N PHE A 64 13.58 -19.92 0.76
CA PHE A 64 13.62 -20.44 2.12
C PHE A 64 15.05 -20.46 2.65
N ILE A 65 16.01 -20.88 1.83
CA ILE A 65 17.43 -20.92 2.20
C ILE A 65 17.95 -19.51 2.54
N TYR A 66 17.58 -18.52 1.73
CA TYR A 66 17.95 -17.13 1.95
C TYR A 66 17.34 -16.57 3.23
N GLU A 67 16.10 -16.92 3.58
CA GLU A 67 15.53 -16.51 4.87
C GLU A 67 16.32 -17.07 6.05
N GLU A 68 16.70 -18.36 6.01
CA GLU A 68 17.43 -18.95 7.13
C GLU A 68 18.81 -18.28 7.29
N LEU A 69 19.51 -17.97 6.20
CA LEU A 69 20.79 -17.25 6.26
C LEU A 69 20.64 -15.79 6.71
N GLU A 70 19.54 -15.13 6.33
CA GLU A 70 19.31 -13.72 6.68
C GLU A 70 18.90 -13.55 8.16
N SER A 71 18.03 -14.41 8.66
CA SER A 71 17.28 -14.16 9.91
C SER A 71 17.42 -15.24 10.97
N SER A 72 17.89 -16.45 10.66
CA SER A 72 18.02 -17.50 11.68
C SER A 72 19.15 -17.19 12.65
N LYS A 73 18.98 -17.63 13.90
CA LYS A 73 20.02 -17.64 14.94
C LYS A 73 20.44 -19.05 15.35
N GLU A 74 19.86 -20.05 14.69
CA GLU A 74 20.09 -21.46 14.96
C GLU A 74 21.28 -21.96 14.13
N PRO A 75 22.41 -22.35 14.76
CA PRO A 75 23.59 -22.84 14.04
C PRO A 75 23.26 -24.01 13.10
N TYR A 76 22.37 -24.92 13.54
CA TYR A 76 22.00 -26.09 12.74
C TYR A 76 21.29 -25.73 11.44
N LEU A 77 20.38 -24.74 11.46
CA LEU A 77 19.69 -24.26 10.26
C LEU A 77 20.63 -23.49 9.32
N ILE A 78 21.50 -22.64 9.87
CA ILE A 78 22.47 -21.86 9.07
C ILE A 78 23.46 -22.78 8.38
N ALA A 79 24.01 -23.76 9.09
CA ALA A 79 24.91 -24.74 8.50
C ALA A 79 24.21 -25.54 7.40
N ALA A 80 22.99 -26.03 7.64
CA ALA A 80 22.22 -26.76 6.64
C ALA A 80 22.00 -25.90 5.39
N ALA A 81 21.62 -24.63 5.56
CA ALA A 81 21.37 -23.69 4.49
C ALA A 81 22.64 -23.39 3.68
N ALA A 82 23.78 -23.17 4.34
CA ALA A 82 25.07 -22.96 3.69
C ALA A 82 25.49 -24.22 2.89
N ILE A 83 25.37 -25.41 3.48
CA ILE A 83 25.63 -26.68 2.80
C ILE A 83 24.74 -26.86 1.57
N ALA A 84 23.44 -26.59 1.69
CA ALA A 84 22.50 -26.71 0.58
C ALA A 84 22.84 -25.77 -0.58
N LEU A 85 23.28 -24.52 -0.31
CA LEU A 85 23.62 -23.54 -1.35
C LEU A 85 24.69 -24.04 -2.32
N ARG A 86 25.63 -24.89 -1.88
CA ARG A 86 26.68 -25.46 -2.75
C ARG A 86 26.14 -26.33 -3.88
N ARG A 87 24.84 -26.68 -3.82
CA ARG A 87 24.12 -27.45 -4.84
C ARG A 87 23.10 -26.64 -5.60
N SER A 88 23.15 -25.31 -5.47
CA SER A 88 22.41 -24.39 -6.34
C SER A 88 22.90 -24.53 -7.78
N PRO A 89 22.00 -24.51 -8.79
CA PRO A 89 22.39 -24.60 -10.20
C PRO A 89 23.21 -23.40 -10.66
N GLN A 90 23.05 -22.26 -9.99
CA GLN A 90 23.75 -21.02 -10.29
C GLN A 90 24.30 -20.38 -9.01
N LYS A 91 25.39 -19.64 -9.14
CA LYS A 91 25.94 -18.78 -8.10
C LYS A 91 25.41 -17.36 -8.29
N TYR A 92 25.00 -16.71 -7.21
CA TYR A 92 24.61 -15.30 -7.22
C TYR A 92 25.48 -14.52 -6.23
N THR A 93 25.81 -13.28 -6.58
CA THR A 93 26.61 -12.41 -5.69
C THR A 93 25.90 -12.12 -4.36
N GLU A 94 24.56 -12.09 -4.38
CA GLU A 94 23.74 -11.89 -3.19
C GLU A 94 23.91 -13.01 -2.13
N MET A 95 24.21 -14.24 -2.57
CA MET A 95 24.49 -15.35 -1.64
C MET A 95 25.62 -15.01 -0.67
N ALA A 96 26.66 -14.30 -1.15
CA ALA A 96 27.79 -13.92 -0.33
C ALA A 96 27.41 -12.94 0.79
N ALA A 97 26.52 -11.97 0.49
CA ALA A 97 26.04 -11.01 1.48
C ALA A 97 25.21 -11.69 2.58
N LEU A 98 24.40 -12.68 2.20
CA LEU A 98 23.62 -13.49 3.14
C LEU A 98 24.50 -14.37 4.02
N LEU A 99 25.51 -15.02 3.45
CA LEU A 99 26.47 -15.82 4.19
C LEU A 99 27.22 -14.99 5.23
N VAL A 100 27.67 -13.78 4.89
CA VAL A 100 28.32 -12.89 5.86
C VAL A 100 27.35 -12.44 6.95
N THR A 101 26.09 -12.16 6.62
CA THR A 101 25.04 -11.90 7.61
C THR A 101 24.86 -13.10 8.56
N ALA A 102 24.85 -14.32 8.04
CA ALA A 102 24.71 -15.53 8.83
C ALA A 102 25.84 -15.68 9.87
N ILE A 103 27.10 -15.37 9.51
CA ILE A 103 28.23 -15.36 10.48
C ILE A 103 27.91 -14.46 11.68
N HIS A 104 27.35 -13.26 11.43
CA HIS A 104 27.01 -12.33 12.50
C HIS A 104 25.87 -12.83 13.38
N ASN A 105 24.93 -13.58 12.81
CA ASN A 105 23.77 -14.09 13.52
C ASN A 105 24.13 -15.19 14.53
N VAL A 106 25.14 -16.02 14.24
CA VAL A 106 25.57 -17.15 15.08
C VAL A 106 26.90 -16.94 15.80
N LYS A 107 27.54 -15.76 15.67
CA LYS A 107 28.87 -15.49 16.26
C LYS A 107 28.98 -15.81 17.76
N SER A 108 27.87 -15.75 18.51
CA SER A 108 27.83 -16.01 19.96
C SER A 108 27.19 -17.36 20.33
N SER A 109 26.75 -18.13 19.33
CA SER A 109 26.07 -19.43 19.52
C SER A 109 26.66 -20.54 18.65
N ASP A 110 27.74 -20.27 17.91
CA ASP A 110 28.39 -21.27 17.06
C ASP A 110 28.83 -22.48 17.90
N THR A 111 28.44 -23.66 17.44
CA THR A 111 28.61 -24.91 18.19
C THR A 111 28.82 -26.06 17.22
N TYR A 112 29.35 -27.18 17.73
CA TYR A 112 29.52 -28.39 16.94
C TYR A 112 28.17 -29.04 16.65
N ILE A 113 27.99 -29.43 15.39
CA ILE A 113 26.80 -30.09 14.86
C ILE A 113 27.19 -31.22 13.92
N SER A 114 26.25 -32.09 13.61
CA SER A 114 26.40 -33.14 12.60
C SER A 114 25.11 -33.31 11.80
N PHE A 115 25.26 -33.65 10.52
CA PHE A 115 24.17 -34.01 9.62
C PHE A 115 24.07 -35.53 9.37
N HIS A 116 24.98 -36.31 9.95
CA HIS A 116 25.01 -37.77 9.74
C HIS A 116 23.81 -38.48 10.37
N ASN A 117 23.32 -37.97 11.50
CA ASN A 117 22.21 -38.53 12.26
C ASN A 117 21.13 -37.47 12.49
N TYR A 118 19.86 -37.89 12.46
CA TYR A 118 18.72 -37.01 12.70
C TYR A 118 18.69 -36.42 14.12
N TYR A 119 19.03 -37.21 15.15
CA TYR A 119 18.98 -36.80 16.57
C TYR A 119 20.30 -36.30 17.17
N GLN A 120 21.35 -36.09 16.36
CA GLN A 120 22.68 -35.61 16.82
C GLN A 120 23.20 -36.29 18.11
N PRO A 121 23.37 -37.63 18.13
CA PRO A 121 23.89 -38.33 19.30
C PRO A 121 25.34 -37.91 19.61
N TRP A 122 25.71 -37.91 20.89
CA TRP A 122 27.09 -37.69 21.34
C TRP A 122 27.82 -39.03 21.56
N PRO A 123 29.10 -39.19 21.14
CA PRO A 123 29.93 -38.22 20.40
C PRO A 123 29.43 -37.99 18.96
N LEU A 124 29.62 -36.77 18.45
CA LEU A 124 29.20 -36.41 17.09
C LEU A 124 30.07 -37.10 16.03
N ASN A 125 29.44 -37.68 15.02
CA ASN A 125 30.11 -38.18 13.82
C ASN A 125 30.37 -37.02 12.83
N ASN A 126 31.59 -36.86 12.35
CA ASN A 126 31.99 -35.81 11.41
C ASN A 126 31.48 -34.42 11.84
N PRO A 127 31.90 -33.92 13.02
CA PRO A 127 31.42 -32.65 13.53
C PRO A 127 31.86 -31.49 12.63
N THR A 128 30.98 -30.49 12.52
CA THR A 128 31.23 -29.22 11.84
C THR A 128 30.60 -28.08 12.64
N THR A 129 30.80 -26.83 12.22
CA THR A 129 30.19 -25.64 12.84
C THR A 129 29.43 -24.82 11.81
N ALA A 130 28.54 -23.94 12.25
CA ALA A 130 27.79 -23.09 11.33
C ALA A 130 28.70 -22.09 10.62
N ILE A 131 29.64 -21.48 11.34
CA ILE A 131 30.62 -20.57 10.73
C ILE A 131 31.53 -21.32 9.78
N GLY A 132 31.99 -22.53 10.13
CA GLY A 132 32.81 -23.38 9.25
C GLY A 132 32.11 -23.64 7.92
N GLU A 133 30.87 -24.13 7.95
CA GLU A 133 30.11 -24.43 6.72
C GLU A 133 29.80 -23.16 5.90
N VAL A 134 29.60 -22.02 6.54
CA VAL A 134 29.42 -20.73 5.87
C VAL A 134 30.70 -20.30 5.15
N LEU A 135 31.87 -20.42 5.79
CA LEU A 135 33.17 -20.09 5.20
C LEU A 135 33.49 -21.02 4.03
N THR A 136 33.29 -22.34 4.18
CA THR A 136 33.42 -23.30 3.06
C THR A 136 32.48 -22.97 1.90
N THR A 137 31.29 -22.45 2.18
CA THR A 137 30.34 -22.05 1.13
C THR A 137 30.76 -20.75 0.45
N LEU A 138 31.37 -19.80 1.17
CA LEU A 138 32.00 -18.61 0.58
C LEU A 138 33.19 -18.98 -0.32
N GLN A 139 34.00 -19.96 0.08
CA GLN A 139 35.06 -20.52 -0.78
C GLN A 139 34.47 -21.12 -2.05
N TRP A 140 33.39 -21.91 -1.93
CA TRP A 140 32.68 -22.45 -3.09
C TRP A 140 32.17 -21.35 -4.03
N LEU A 141 31.68 -20.21 -3.51
CA LEU A 141 31.26 -19.08 -4.35
C LEU A 141 32.43 -18.49 -5.16
N GLY A 142 33.62 -18.40 -4.55
CA GLY A 142 34.82 -17.88 -5.19
C GLY A 142 34.63 -16.44 -5.64
N ALA A 143 34.86 -16.14 -6.93
CA ALA A 143 34.77 -14.78 -7.48
C ALA A 143 33.41 -14.09 -7.25
N TYR A 144 32.32 -14.85 -7.09
CA TYR A 144 30.98 -14.31 -6.76
C TYR A 144 30.90 -13.68 -5.36
N ALA A 145 31.84 -14.00 -4.47
CA ALA A 145 31.93 -13.44 -3.13
C ALA A 145 32.87 -12.22 -3.00
N ARG A 146 33.45 -11.72 -4.11
CA ARG A 146 34.36 -10.56 -4.07
C ARG A 146 33.73 -9.30 -3.46
N SER A 147 32.41 -9.10 -3.65
CA SER A 147 31.67 -7.94 -3.12
C SER A 147 31.71 -7.84 -1.59
N VAL A 148 31.95 -8.95 -0.89
CA VAL A 148 31.99 -8.99 0.58
C VAL A 148 33.40 -9.03 1.18
N LEU A 149 34.46 -9.03 0.36
CA LEU A 149 35.86 -9.02 0.82
C LEU A 149 36.13 -7.92 1.87
N PRO A 150 35.69 -6.66 1.72
CA PRO A 150 35.91 -5.63 2.75
C PRO A 150 35.34 -6.01 4.12
N LYS A 151 34.18 -6.68 4.14
CA LYS A 151 33.55 -7.16 5.38
C LYS A 151 34.33 -8.32 5.98
N LEU A 152 34.82 -9.25 5.15
CA LEU A 152 35.64 -10.38 5.60
C LEU A 152 36.98 -9.93 6.18
N HIS A 153 37.64 -8.96 5.54
CA HIS A 153 38.85 -8.31 6.07
C HIS A 153 38.58 -7.64 7.42
N THR A 154 37.49 -6.88 7.52
CA THR A 154 37.07 -6.25 8.79
C THR A 154 36.82 -7.30 9.88
N LEU A 155 36.17 -8.42 9.54
CA LEU A 155 35.96 -9.53 10.46
C LEU A 155 37.30 -10.12 10.91
N SER A 156 38.23 -10.38 10.00
CA SER A 156 39.54 -10.97 10.33
C SER A 156 40.42 -10.07 11.19
N LEU A 157 40.23 -8.75 11.15
CA LEU A 157 40.97 -7.79 11.98
C LEU A 157 40.35 -7.66 13.38
N ASN A 158 39.03 -7.72 13.49
CA ASN A 158 38.29 -7.51 14.74
C ASN A 158 37.97 -8.82 15.50
N SER A 159 38.47 -9.95 15.02
CA SER A 159 38.00 -11.28 15.43
C SER A 159 38.56 -11.80 16.75
N ASN A 160 39.49 -11.09 17.39
CA ASN A 160 40.19 -11.53 18.62
C ASN A 160 39.27 -11.84 19.82
N HIS A 161 37.97 -11.53 19.74
CA HIS A 161 37.00 -11.82 20.79
C HIS A 161 35.83 -12.72 20.40
N PHE A 162 35.66 -13.10 19.12
CA PHE A 162 34.44 -13.77 18.65
C PHE A 162 34.64 -15.04 17.82
N LEU A 163 35.80 -15.23 17.20
CA LEU A 163 36.08 -16.44 16.41
C LEU A 163 37.16 -17.27 17.09
N ASN A 164 36.95 -18.60 17.14
CA ASN A 164 37.99 -19.53 17.58
C ASN A 164 39.14 -19.60 16.56
N ALA A 165 40.28 -20.16 16.97
CA ALA A 165 41.49 -20.22 16.13
C ALA A 165 41.29 -20.96 14.80
N GLU A 166 40.40 -21.96 14.77
CA GLU A 166 40.07 -22.75 13.58
C GLU A 166 39.26 -21.92 12.57
N ASN A 167 38.19 -21.27 13.01
CA ASN A 167 37.37 -20.36 12.20
C ASN A 167 38.18 -19.16 11.69
N LEU A 168 39.15 -18.65 12.49
CA LEU A 168 40.08 -17.61 12.05
C LEU A 168 40.96 -18.05 10.90
N ARG A 169 41.50 -19.28 10.97
CA ARG A 169 42.31 -19.86 9.89
C ARG A 169 41.48 -20.05 8.64
N ALA A 170 40.29 -20.65 8.78
CA ALA A 170 39.35 -20.84 7.68
C ALA A 170 38.91 -19.52 7.04
N LEU A 171 38.74 -18.44 7.83
CA LEU A 171 38.39 -17.11 7.31
C LEU A 171 39.51 -16.54 6.44
N ARG A 172 40.77 -16.62 6.89
CA ARG A 172 41.92 -16.13 6.11
C ARG A 172 42.10 -16.91 4.81
N GLU A 173 41.96 -18.23 4.87
CA GLU A 173 41.96 -19.09 3.68
C GLU A 173 40.83 -18.72 2.71
N THR A 174 39.64 -18.45 3.24
CA THR A 174 38.49 -18.02 2.44
C THR A 174 38.75 -16.70 1.71
N ILE A 175 39.33 -15.71 2.40
CA ILE A 175 39.72 -14.44 1.80
C ILE A 175 40.69 -14.67 0.63
N GLN A 176 41.74 -15.47 0.87
CA GLN A 176 42.74 -15.78 -0.15
C GLN A 176 42.12 -16.45 -1.39
N ILE A 177 41.24 -17.44 -1.20
CA ILE A 177 40.56 -18.15 -2.31
C ILE A 177 39.72 -17.18 -3.14
N ILE A 178 38.95 -16.29 -2.50
CA ILE A 178 38.10 -15.32 -3.20
C ILE A 178 38.93 -14.30 -3.98
N GLU A 179 40.06 -13.86 -3.42
CA GLU A 179 40.98 -12.91 -4.07
C GLU A 179 41.68 -13.53 -5.29
N GLN A 180 42.03 -14.82 -5.22
CA GLN A 180 42.76 -15.53 -6.27
C GLN A 180 41.86 -16.09 -7.37
N ASP A 181 40.57 -16.32 -7.11
CA ASP A 181 39.64 -16.81 -8.13
C ASP A 181 39.39 -15.74 -9.19
N GLN A 182 39.84 -15.97 -10.42
CA GLN A 182 39.73 -15.06 -11.57
C GLN A 182 38.45 -15.23 -12.39
N THR A 183 37.52 -16.09 -11.98
CA THR A 183 36.28 -16.39 -12.71
C THR A 183 35.50 -15.11 -13.05
N ILE A 184 35.05 -14.97 -14.30
CA ILE A 184 34.21 -13.86 -14.74
C ILE A 184 32.81 -14.05 -14.17
N VAL A 185 32.40 -13.12 -13.31
CA VAL A 185 31.07 -13.09 -12.69
C VAL A 185 30.05 -12.60 -13.71
N LYS A 186 29.07 -13.44 -14.06
CA LYS A 186 27.93 -13.07 -14.91
C LYS A 186 26.76 -12.73 -13.99
N ASP A 187 26.76 -11.52 -13.43
CA ASP A 187 25.66 -11.08 -12.58
C ASP A 187 24.57 -10.45 -13.45
N CYS A 188 23.61 -11.26 -13.89
CA CYS A 188 22.35 -10.72 -14.40
C CYS A 188 21.55 -10.26 -13.19
N CYS A 189 21.63 -8.96 -12.88
CA CYS A 189 20.67 -8.28 -12.02
C CYS A 189 19.26 -8.55 -12.53
N SER A 190 18.63 -9.59 -12.02
CA SER A 190 17.22 -9.84 -12.20
C SER A 190 16.64 -10.24 -10.85
N ASP A 191 15.64 -9.46 -10.44
CA ASP A 191 14.90 -9.58 -9.21
C ASP A 191 14.42 -11.03 -8.97
N ILE A 192 15.21 -11.86 -8.29
CA ILE A 192 14.74 -13.08 -7.59
C ILE A 192 13.57 -12.71 -6.64
N ALA A 193 13.48 -11.42 -6.29
CA ALA A 193 12.41 -10.76 -5.57
C ALA A 193 11.01 -10.84 -6.23
N ASP A 194 10.85 -11.44 -7.41
CA ASP A 194 9.54 -11.62 -8.08
C ASP A 194 9.01 -13.08 -8.15
N LEU A 195 9.72 -14.07 -7.61
CA LEU A 195 9.31 -15.49 -7.67
C LEU A 195 7.97 -15.84 -6.96
N ASN A 196 7.28 -14.88 -6.35
CA ASN A 196 5.92 -15.07 -5.83
C ASN A 196 4.96 -13.89 -6.13
N SER A 197 5.30 -12.99 -7.05
CA SER A 197 4.53 -11.75 -7.25
C SER A 197 3.26 -11.91 -8.09
N LEU A 198 2.95 -13.11 -8.57
CA LEU A 198 1.75 -13.42 -9.36
C LEU A 198 0.94 -14.57 -8.75
N SER A 199 0.43 -14.36 -7.54
CA SER A 199 -0.87 -14.93 -7.19
C SER A 199 -1.81 -13.77 -6.88
N THR A 200 -2.53 -13.31 -7.91
CA THR A 200 -3.82 -12.63 -7.71
C THR A 200 -4.74 -13.63 -7.04
N VAL A 201 -4.68 -13.69 -5.71
CA VAL A 201 -5.59 -14.51 -4.92
C VAL A 201 -6.98 -13.91 -5.10
N ASN A 202 -7.76 -14.52 -5.98
CA ASN A 202 -9.20 -14.38 -6.04
C ASN A 202 -9.78 -14.95 -4.73
N ALA A 203 -9.62 -14.20 -3.64
CA ALA A 203 -10.30 -14.51 -2.39
C ALA A 203 -11.80 -14.48 -2.68
N LYS A 204 -12.45 -15.64 -2.56
CA LYS A 204 -13.90 -15.81 -2.79
C LYS A 204 -14.65 -14.69 -2.05
N LYS A 205 -15.63 -14.06 -2.72
CA LYS A 205 -16.40 -12.91 -2.20
C LYS A 205 -16.89 -13.10 -0.76
N ASN A 206 -17.29 -14.33 -0.40
CA ASN A 206 -17.74 -14.68 0.96
C ASN A 206 -16.64 -14.54 2.03
N ARG A 207 -15.37 -14.85 1.73
CA ARG A 207 -14.25 -14.72 2.68
C ARG A 207 -13.88 -13.25 2.96
N LYS A 208 -14.18 -12.34 2.02
CA LYS A 208 -13.93 -10.90 2.21
C LYS A 208 -14.92 -10.28 3.20
N ASN A 209 -16.19 -10.69 3.14
CA ASN A 209 -17.22 -10.22 4.06
C ASN A 209 -16.96 -10.73 5.48
N SER A 210 -16.59 -12.00 5.64
CA SER A 210 -16.21 -12.55 6.94
C SER A 210 -14.97 -11.87 7.52
N LEU A 211 -13.97 -11.57 6.68
CA LEU A 211 -12.76 -10.85 7.10
C LEU A 211 -13.07 -9.47 7.69
N LYS A 212 -13.96 -8.70 7.04
CA LYS A 212 -14.34 -7.35 7.52
C LYS A 212 -15.03 -7.37 8.89
N GLN A 213 -15.64 -8.50 9.26
CA GLN A 213 -16.34 -8.70 10.52
C GLN A 213 -15.40 -9.16 11.65
N VAL A 214 -14.17 -9.59 11.33
CA VAL A 214 -13.18 -9.97 12.35
C VAL A 214 -12.99 -8.80 13.31
N LEU A 215 -13.26 -9.06 14.60
CA LEU A 215 -13.12 -8.06 15.64
C LEU A 215 -11.67 -8.01 16.08
N LEU A 216 -11.07 -6.83 16.04
CA LEU A 216 -9.73 -6.58 16.55
C LEU A 216 -9.83 -5.83 17.87
N GLU A 217 -8.96 -6.15 18.82
CA GLU A 217 -8.74 -5.34 20.02
C GLU A 217 -7.35 -4.71 19.92
N ASP A 218 -7.29 -3.38 19.97
CA ASP A 218 -6.02 -2.66 19.80
C ASP A 218 -5.24 -2.47 21.11
N HIS A 219 -4.09 -1.83 21.00
CA HIS A 219 -3.16 -1.50 22.08
C HIS A 219 -3.76 -0.64 23.22
N ASP A 220 -4.89 0.03 23.00
CA ASP A 220 -5.63 0.78 24.04
C ASP A 220 -6.85 -0.01 24.57
N GLY A 221 -7.07 -1.24 24.08
CA GLY A 221 -8.21 -2.08 24.46
C GLY A 221 -9.48 -1.76 23.67
N THR A 222 -9.39 -0.93 22.63
CA THR A 222 -10.54 -0.57 21.80
C THR A 222 -10.87 -1.71 20.85
N ARG A 223 -12.14 -2.11 20.81
CA ARG A 223 -12.62 -3.17 19.93
C ARG A 223 -13.17 -2.58 18.64
N ILE A 224 -12.57 -2.96 17.52
CA ILE A 224 -12.83 -2.38 16.20
C ILE A 224 -12.92 -3.50 15.18
N PRO A 225 -14.01 -3.63 14.40
CA PRO A 225 -14.05 -4.54 13.27
C PRO A 225 -12.99 -4.16 12.24
N LEU A 226 -12.28 -5.14 11.68
CA LEU A 226 -11.24 -4.88 10.68
C LEU A 226 -11.77 -4.03 9.50
N GLY A 227 -13.01 -4.26 9.07
CA GLY A 227 -13.64 -3.48 8.01
C GLY A 227 -13.73 -1.97 8.28
N ALA A 228 -13.80 -1.55 9.55
CA ALA A 228 -13.80 -0.15 9.93
C ALA A 228 -12.42 0.50 9.75
N LEU A 229 -11.34 -0.24 10.03
CA LEU A 229 -9.96 0.22 9.81
C LEU A 229 -9.64 0.37 8.32
N LEU A 230 -10.28 -0.40 7.45
CA LEU A 230 -10.04 -0.36 6.01
C LEU A 230 -10.79 0.78 5.30
N LYS A 231 -11.82 1.36 5.92
CA LYS A 231 -12.77 2.24 5.23
C LYS A 231 -12.09 3.47 4.63
N GLY A 232 -12.08 3.53 3.28
CA GLY A 232 -11.55 4.66 2.53
C GLY A 232 -10.02 4.81 2.56
N LYS A 233 -9.29 3.79 3.02
CA LYS A 233 -7.84 3.86 3.19
C LYS A 233 -7.11 2.64 2.62
N LEU A 234 -5.87 2.86 2.20
CA LEU A 234 -4.93 1.77 2.01
C LEU A 234 -4.45 1.29 3.38
N THR A 235 -4.38 -0.01 3.61
CA THR A 235 -3.98 -0.53 4.92
C THR A 235 -2.88 -1.56 4.77
N LEU A 236 -1.73 -1.28 5.36
CA LEU A 236 -0.62 -2.21 5.50
C LEU A 236 -0.81 -3.04 6.76
N ILE A 237 -0.93 -4.35 6.61
CA ILE A 237 -1.11 -5.31 7.69
C ILE A 237 0.15 -6.17 7.81
N ALA A 238 0.87 -6.03 8.91
CA ALA A 238 1.99 -6.90 9.28
C ALA A 238 1.57 -7.83 10.41
N PHE A 239 2.31 -8.93 10.59
CA PHE A 239 2.06 -9.88 11.67
C PHE A 239 3.27 -10.00 12.61
N PHE A 240 3.00 -10.14 13.90
CA PHE A 240 4.04 -10.22 14.95
C PHE A 240 3.54 -11.05 16.14
N TYR A 241 4.37 -11.29 17.16
CA TYR A 241 3.90 -11.64 18.50
C TYR A 241 4.97 -11.24 19.51
N THR A 242 4.57 -10.92 20.76
CA THR A 242 5.51 -10.31 21.71
C THR A 242 6.53 -11.28 22.31
N ARG A 243 6.25 -12.59 22.25
CA ARG A 243 7.14 -13.66 22.76
C ARG A 243 8.17 -14.16 21.75
N CYS A 244 8.26 -13.55 20.57
CA CYS A 244 9.25 -13.91 19.58
C CYS A 244 10.67 -13.68 20.12
N ASP A 245 11.45 -14.76 20.23
CA ASP A 245 12.83 -14.76 20.70
C ASP A 245 13.83 -14.32 19.64
N ASN A 246 13.44 -14.33 18.36
CA ASN A 246 14.28 -13.91 17.26
C ASN A 246 14.14 -12.40 16.98
N PRO A 247 15.15 -11.57 17.34
CA PRO A 247 15.09 -10.13 17.15
C PRO A 247 15.09 -9.72 15.67
N LEU A 248 15.56 -10.59 14.76
CA LEU A 248 15.61 -10.34 13.32
C LEU A 248 14.26 -10.60 12.62
N LYS A 249 13.25 -11.11 13.36
CA LYS A 249 11.90 -11.35 12.85
C LYS A 249 10.90 -10.32 13.37
N CYS A 250 10.10 -10.65 14.39
CA CYS A 250 9.00 -9.78 14.84
C CYS A 250 9.51 -8.43 15.35
N SER A 251 10.62 -8.41 16.09
CA SER A 251 11.18 -7.16 16.61
C SER A 251 11.61 -6.23 15.49
N LEU A 252 12.42 -6.72 14.55
CA LEU A 252 12.85 -5.96 13.37
C LEU A 252 11.66 -5.55 12.49
N THR A 253 10.63 -6.38 12.35
CA THR A 253 9.42 -6.04 11.58
C THR A 253 8.72 -4.81 12.17
N ILE A 254 8.52 -4.76 13.49
CA ILE A 254 7.90 -3.58 14.12
C ILE A 254 8.81 -2.34 14.04
N THR A 255 10.13 -2.49 14.18
CA THR A 255 11.07 -1.38 13.95
C THR A 255 10.98 -0.85 12.51
N LYS A 256 10.91 -1.74 11.52
CA LYS A 256 10.72 -1.35 10.11
C LYS A 256 9.38 -0.64 9.89
N LEU A 257 8.30 -1.05 10.56
CA LEU A 257 7.01 -0.35 10.51
C LEU A 257 7.09 1.04 11.14
N ALA A 258 7.81 1.20 12.25
CA ALA A 258 8.06 2.51 12.86
C ALA A 258 8.82 3.44 11.90
N ASP A 259 9.83 2.93 11.21
CA ASP A 259 10.54 3.71 10.20
C ASP A 259 9.68 4.01 8.97
N LEU A 260 8.81 3.08 8.56
CA LEU A 260 7.84 3.30 7.50
C LEU A 260 6.83 4.37 7.89
N GLN A 261 6.37 4.39 9.14
CA GLN A 261 5.48 5.41 9.67
C GLN A 261 6.09 6.82 9.52
N LYS A 262 7.38 6.98 9.85
CA LYS A 262 8.09 8.25 9.66
C LYS A 262 8.16 8.64 8.18
N LYS A 263 8.50 7.69 7.29
CA LYS A 263 8.54 7.92 5.84
C LYS A 263 7.18 8.34 5.27
N LEU A 264 6.09 7.71 5.71
CA LEU A 264 4.72 8.08 5.31
C LEU A 264 4.35 9.48 5.77
N ALA A 265 4.75 9.87 6.99
CA ALA A 265 4.54 11.23 7.49
C ALA A 265 5.31 12.27 6.66
N THR A 266 6.58 12.00 6.32
CA THR A 266 7.39 12.88 5.44
C THR A 266 6.78 13.01 4.04
N ALA A 267 6.15 11.95 3.53
CA ALA A 267 5.44 11.96 2.24
C ALA A 267 4.01 12.52 2.32
N TYR A 268 3.55 12.98 3.49
CA TYR A 268 2.18 13.43 3.75
C TYR A 268 1.09 12.39 3.42
N TRP A 269 1.41 11.09 3.55
CA TRP A 269 0.47 9.97 3.31
C TRP A 269 -0.12 9.38 4.60
N ASN A 270 0.11 10.04 5.72
CA ASN A 270 -0.35 9.59 7.04
C ASN A 270 -1.87 9.59 7.18
N LYS A 271 -2.62 10.26 6.30
CA LYS A 271 -4.09 10.24 6.31
C LYS A 271 -4.66 9.14 5.40
N GLU A 272 -3.93 8.79 4.35
CA GLU A 272 -4.30 7.88 3.27
C GLU A 272 -3.95 6.42 3.57
N VAL A 273 -2.91 6.19 4.37
CA VAL A 273 -2.36 4.86 4.68
C VAL A 273 -2.46 4.57 6.17
N ASN A 274 -3.08 3.44 6.50
CA ASN A 274 -3.05 2.87 7.84
C ASN A 274 -1.94 1.80 7.94
N LEU A 275 -1.27 1.75 9.09
CA LEU A 275 -0.36 0.69 9.52
C LEU A 275 -1.04 -0.11 10.64
N VAL A 276 -1.18 -1.41 10.45
CA VAL A 276 -1.77 -2.31 11.44
C VAL A 276 -0.82 -3.49 11.63
N ALA A 277 -0.31 -3.67 12.85
CA ALA A 277 0.40 -4.89 13.21
C ALA A 277 -0.55 -5.80 13.99
N ILE A 278 -0.74 -7.05 13.56
CA ILE A 278 -1.66 -8.00 14.17
C ILE A 278 -0.87 -9.14 14.83
N SER A 279 -1.21 -9.47 16.07
CA SER A 279 -0.53 -10.54 16.80
C SER A 279 -0.96 -11.94 16.33
N TYR A 280 0.02 -12.81 16.07
CA TYR A 280 -0.13 -14.27 15.90
C TYR A 280 -0.61 -14.97 17.18
N ASP A 281 -0.48 -14.33 18.33
CA ASP A 281 -0.70 -14.89 19.67
C ASP A 281 -1.75 -14.07 20.41
N SER A 282 -3.00 -14.19 19.95
CA SER A 282 -4.11 -13.35 20.42
C SER A 282 -4.45 -13.55 21.91
N PHE A 283 -4.10 -14.71 22.48
CA PHE A 283 -4.32 -15.03 23.89
C PHE A 283 -3.30 -14.35 24.79
N TYR A 284 -2.02 -14.36 24.43
CA TYR A 284 -0.96 -13.76 25.25
C TYR A 284 -0.80 -12.26 25.00
N ASP A 285 -0.96 -11.78 23.77
CA ASP A 285 -0.67 -10.38 23.42
C ASP A 285 -1.82 -9.44 23.76
N LEU A 286 -1.99 -9.21 25.07
CA LEU A 286 -2.94 -8.26 25.63
C LEU A 286 -2.59 -6.80 25.25
N PRO A 287 -3.56 -5.88 25.23
CA PRO A 287 -3.36 -4.48 24.82
C PRO A 287 -2.11 -3.81 25.42
N TYR A 288 -1.92 -3.91 26.73
CA TYR A 288 -0.78 -3.29 27.40
C TYR A 288 0.58 -3.90 27.00
N ARG A 289 0.64 -5.19 26.63
CA ARG A 289 1.87 -5.84 26.16
C ARG A 289 2.21 -5.36 24.76
N MET A 290 1.21 -5.31 23.87
CA MET A 290 1.37 -4.79 22.51
C MET A 290 1.81 -3.34 22.53
N LYS A 291 1.20 -2.50 23.37
CA LYS A 291 1.54 -1.09 23.54
C LYS A 291 3.01 -0.91 23.89
N LYS A 292 3.46 -1.53 24.98
CA LYS A 292 4.87 -1.50 25.41
C LYS A 292 5.82 -2.05 24.35
N TYR A 293 5.44 -3.13 23.68
CA TYR A 293 6.27 -3.76 22.66
C TYR A 293 6.49 -2.84 21.44
N GLY A 294 5.44 -2.15 20.99
CA GLY A 294 5.48 -1.20 19.88
C GLY A 294 6.27 0.06 20.20
N GLU A 295 5.97 0.69 21.33
CA GLU A 295 6.65 1.90 21.80
C GLU A 295 8.15 1.66 21.97
N ALA A 296 8.54 0.53 22.57
CA ALA A 296 9.95 0.15 22.72
C ALA A 296 10.71 -0.03 21.40
N ARG A 297 9.98 -0.17 20.26
CA ARG A 297 10.54 -0.31 18.91
C ARG A 297 10.36 0.95 18.07
N GLY A 298 9.93 2.04 18.69
CA GLY A 298 9.81 3.37 18.08
C GLY A 298 8.51 3.60 17.32
N MET A 299 7.52 2.72 17.45
CA MET A 299 6.22 2.90 16.80
C MET A 299 5.41 3.96 17.56
N MET A 300 4.93 4.99 16.86
CA MET A 300 4.07 6.02 17.43
C MET A 300 2.62 5.57 17.33
N LEU A 301 2.11 4.91 18.36
CA LEU A 301 0.79 4.30 18.34
C LEU A 301 -0.32 5.37 18.35
N ASN A 302 -1.24 5.29 17.38
CA ASN A 302 -2.35 6.21 17.20
C ASN A 302 -3.42 5.60 16.29
N GLU A 303 -4.39 6.41 15.84
CA GLU A 303 -5.49 5.90 15.04
C GLU A 303 -5.09 5.29 13.68
N GLN A 304 -4.00 5.78 13.10
CA GLN A 304 -3.48 5.36 11.79
C GLN A 304 -2.35 4.33 11.92
N ALA A 305 -1.79 4.13 13.11
CA ALA A 305 -0.75 3.14 13.39
C ALA A 305 -1.12 2.35 14.65
N ARG A 306 -1.71 1.16 14.47
CA ARG A 306 -2.23 0.34 15.56
C ARG A 306 -1.49 -0.98 15.66
N MET A 307 -1.32 -1.45 16.89
CA MET A 307 -1.05 -2.85 17.17
C MET A 307 -2.32 -3.49 17.72
N CYS A 308 -2.66 -4.67 17.23
CA CYS A 308 -3.93 -5.33 17.47
C CYS A 308 -3.76 -6.83 17.73
N ARG A 309 -4.73 -7.41 18.44
CA ARG A 309 -5.00 -8.85 18.46
C ARG A 309 -6.37 -9.13 17.85
N ALA A 310 -6.56 -10.32 17.30
CA ALA A 310 -7.87 -10.75 16.79
C ALA A 310 -8.68 -11.42 17.90
N LEU A 311 -10.01 -11.31 17.84
CA LEU A 311 -10.94 -11.93 18.78
C LEU A 311 -11.92 -12.88 18.06
N PRO A 312 -12.22 -14.06 18.62
CA PRO A 312 -11.59 -14.64 19.83
C PRO A 312 -10.15 -15.11 19.58
N ASP A 313 -9.81 -15.41 18.32
CA ASP A 313 -8.49 -15.88 17.89
C ASP A 313 -8.13 -15.35 16.48
N ILE A 314 -6.94 -15.70 16.00
CA ILE A 314 -6.43 -15.30 14.68
C ILE A 314 -6.97 -16.16 13.51
N GLY A 315 -7.72 -17.23 13.75
CA GLY A 315 -8.05 -18.26 12.76
C GLY A 315 -8.62 -17.72 11.45
N ALA A 316 -9.58 -16.79 11.52
CA ALA A 316 -10.17 -16.16 10.33
C ALA A 316 -9.15 -15.34 9.51
N LEU A 317 -8.18 -14.71 10.17
CA LEU A 317 -7.07 -14.02 9.51
C LEU A 317 -6.09 -15.03 8.91
N SER A 318 -5.75 -16.09 9.66
CA SER A 318 -4.90 -17.18 9.20
C SER A 318 -5.40 -17.78 7.89
N ASP A 319 -6.69 -18.13 7.84
CA ASP A 319 -7.34 -18.71 6.66
C ASP A 319 -7.42 -17.74 5.47
N TYR A 320 -7.59 -16.45 5.73
CA TYR A 320 -7.71 -15.45 4.67
C TYR A 320 -6.37 -15.12 4.02
N PHE A 321 -5.35 -14.90 4.86
CA PHE A 321 -4.03 -14.49 4.43
C PHE A 321 -3.15 -15.68 4.02
N ASP A 322 -3.55 -16.91 4.36
CA ASP A 322 -2.73 -18.12 4.24
C ASP A 322 -1.41 -17.93 5.02
N LEU A 323 -1.55 -17.57 6.30
CA LEU A 323 -0.42 -17.18 7.14
C LEU A 323 0.57 -18.33 7.31
N SER A 324 1.85 -18.02 7.17
CA SER A 324 2.94 -18.98 7.29
C SER A 324 3.34 -19.10 8.76
N VAL A 325 2.46 -19.65 9.59
CA VAL A 325 2.62 -19.80 11.05
C VAL A 325 2.17 -21.18 11.54
N ASN A 326 2.76 -21.65 12.63
CA ASN A 326 2.41 -22.92 13.26
C ASN A 326 2.52 -22.83 14.79
N TYR A 327 1.88 -23.76 15.49
CA TYR A 327 1.60 -23.69 16.91
C TYR A 327 1.83 -25.04 17.63
N THR A 328 2.15 -24.93 18.92
CA THR A 328 2.04 -26.01 19.92
C THR A 328 1.10 -25.54 21.00
N GLY A 329 -0.08 -26.16 21.09
CA GLY A 329 -1.22 -25.54 21.76
C GLY A 329 -1.48 -24.14 21.20
N GLU A 330 -1.44 -23.12 22.06
CA GLU A 330 -1.62 -21.71 21.70
C GLU A 330 -0.30 -20.96 21.46
N VAL A 331 0.85 -21.63 21.64
CA VAL A 331 2.17 -20.99 21.52
C VAL A 331 2.69 -21.13 20.10
N VAL A 332 3.08 -20.01 19.49
CA VAL A 332 3.73 -19.98 18.18
C VAL A 332 5.05 -20.75 18.25
N ASN A 333 5.22 -21.79 17.43
CA ASN A 333 6.47 -22.55 17.34
C ASN A 333 7.33 -22.13 16.13
N ARG A 334 6.70 -21.57 15.09
CA ARG A 334 7.36 -21.10 13.87
C ARG A 334 6.45 -20.09 13.17
N HIS A 335 7.07 -19.07 12.57
CA HIS A 335 6.38 -18.13 11.71
C HIS A 335 7.34 -17.54 10.65
N ALA A 336 6.76 -17.07 9.56
CA ALA A 336 7.45 -16.25 8.55
C ALA A 336 7.30 -14.75 8.85
N ILE A 337 8.02 -13.95 8.07
CA ILE A 337 7.90 -12.48 8.02
C ILE A 337 6.93 -12.13 6.89
N GLU A 338 5.79 -11.52 7.21
CA GLU A 338 4.69 -11.28 6.26
C GLU A 338 4.09 -9.88 6.42
N LEU A 339 3.86 -9.20 5.29
CA LEU A 339 3.21 -7.89 5.20
C LEU A 339 2.28 -7.84 3.98
N TYR A 340 1.07 -7.32 4.17
CA TYR A 340 0.03 -7.27 3.16
C TYR A 340 -0.47 -5.84 2.98
N LEU A 341 -0.63 -5.42 1.73
CA LEU A 341 -1.29 -4.15 1.40
C LEU A 341 -2.73 -4.43 0.97
N LEU A 342 -3.70 -3.87 1.70
CA LEU A 342 -5.13 -4.01 1.42
C LEU A 342 -5.75 -2.71 0.92
N ASP A 343 -6.79 -2.86 0.10
CA ASP A 343 -7.73 -1.78 -0.22
C ASP A 343 -8.89 -1.69 0.80
N ASP A 344 -9.77 -0.70 0.61
CA ASP A 344 -10.97 -0.47 1.42
C ASP A 344 -12.02 -1.59 1.36
N LYS A 345 -11.90 -2.47 0.36
CA LYS A 345 -12.74 -3.66 0.14
C LYS A 345 -12.11 -4.92 0.74
N ALA A 346 -11.03 -4.77 1.51
CA ALA A 346 -10.25 -5.84 2.11
C ALA A 346 -9.56 -6.75 1.09
N GLN A 347 -9.38 -6.30 -0.15
CA GLN A 347 -8.64 -7.05 -1.17
C GLN A 347 -7.15 -6.86 -0.97
N ILE A 348 -6.39 -7.96 -1.04
CA ILE A 348 -4.93 -7.90 -1.02
C ILE A 348 -4.46 -7.37 -2.37
N ILE A 349 -3.95 -6.14 -2.40
CA ILE A 349 -3.35 -5.50 -3.57
C ILE A 349 -1.94 -6.06 -3.80
N LYS A 350 -1.17 -6.23 -2.71
CA LYS A 350 0.21 -6.71 -2.76
C LYS A 350 0.55 -7.51 -1.50
N ARG A 351 1.38 -8.53 -1.68
CA ARG A 351 2.02 -9.32 -0.62
C ARG A 351 3.51 -9.02 -0.63
N PHE A 352 4.09 -8.81 0.54
CA PHE A 352 5.52 -8.67 0.77
C PHE A 352 5.92 -9.76 1.75
N ASN A 353 6.64 -10.78 1.27
CA ASN A 353 7.03 -11.92 2.10
C ASN A 353 8.55 -11.93 2.31
N ARG A 354 8.97 -12.35 3.51
CA ARG A 354 10.38 -12.62 3.86
C ARG A 354 11.27 -11.40 3.56
N ARG A 355 12.18 -11.53 2.59
CA ARG A 355 13.16 -10.51 2.19
C ARG A 355 12.54 -9.29 1.48
N GLN A 356 11.28 -9.39 1.05
CA GLN A 356 10.61 -8.32 0.30
C GLN A 356 10.15 -7.15 1.17
N ILE A 357 10.22 -7.26 2.52
CA ILE A 357 9.90 -6.16 3.43
C ILE A 357 11.08 -5.19 3.49
N ASP A 358 11.18 -4.36 2.45
CA ASP A 358 12.02 -3.18 2.36
C ASP A 358 11.14 -1.94 2.23
N ASN A 359 11.32 -1.00 3.16
CA ASN A 359 10.57 0.25 3.21
C ASN A 359 10.70 1.06 1.91
N SER A 360 11.85 1.02 1.23
CA SER A 360 12.04 1.73 -0.05
C SER A 360 11.13 1.14 -1.14
N ARG A 361 11.10 -0.19 -1.25
CA ARG A 361 10.22 -0.92 -2.19
C ARG A 361 8.74 -0.72 -1.84
N ILE A 362 8.39 -0.71 -0.55
CA ILE A 362 7.01 -0.48 -0.09
C ILE A 362 6.55 0.94 -0.48
N MET A 363 7.36 1.97 -0.20
CA MET A 363 7.04 3.35 -0.56
C MET A 363 6.85 3.52 -2.07
N ALA A 364 7.73 2.93 -2.89
CA ALA A 364 7.60 2.98 -4.35
C ALA A 364 6.32 2.27 -4.86
N ASN A 365 5.87 1.21 -4.20
CA ASN A 365 4.60 0.56 -4.55
C ASN A 365 3.39 1.40 -4.13
N LEU A 366 3.43 2.00 -2.94
CA LEU A 366 2.39 2.91 -2.48
C LEU A 366 2.26 4.12 -3.40
N GLU A 367 3.37 4.71 -3.82
CA GLU A 367 3.38 5.84 -4.77
C GLU A 367 2.62 5.51 -6.05
N LYS A 368 2.95 4.37 -6.68
CA LYS A 368 2.27 3.90 -7.91
C LYS A 368 0.76 3.75 -7.71
N ILE A 369 0.32 3.29 -6.54
CA ILE A 369 -1.10 3.07 -6.25
C ILE A 369 -1.81 4.39 -5.94
N VAL A 370 -1.22 5.24 -5.10
CA VAL A 370 -1.77 6.55 -4.71
C VAL A 370 -1.90 7.45 -5.93
N VAL A 371 -0.86 7.54 -6.77
CA VAL A 371 -0.89 8.29 -8.03
C VAL A 371 -1.97 7.75 -8.96
N LYS A 372 -2.12 6.42 -9.07
CA LYS A 372 -3.17 5.79 -9.90
C LYS A 372 -4.58 6.07 -9.39
N GLN A 373 -4.78 6.17 -8.07
CA GLN A 373 -6.06 6.55 -7.48
C GLN A 373 -6.37 8.04 -7.71
N GLN A 374 -5.40 8.93 -7.51
CA GLN A 374 -5.54 10.37 -7.76
C GLN A 374 -5.83 10.67 -9.23
N THR A 375 -5.12 10.00 -10.16
CA THR A 375 -5.36 10.14 -11.60
C THR A 375 -6.72 9.62 -12.02
N LYS A 376 -7.21 8.49 -11.49
CA LYS A 376 -8.58 8.01 -11.74
C LYS A 376 -9.65 8.98 -11.24
N VAL A 377 -9.45 9.58 -10.07
CA VAL A 377 -10.36 10.61 -9.55
C VAL A 377 -10.32 11.85 -10.45
N GLY A 378 -9.14 12.28 -10.88
CA GLY A 378 -8.96 13.35 -11.87
C GLY A 378 -9.61 13.05 -13.22
N GLN A 379 -9.52 11.79 -13.69
CA GLN A 379 -10.16 11.31 -14.91
C GLN A 379 -11.67 11.19 -14.78
N TRP A 380 -12.16 10.81 -13.59
CA TRP A 380 -13.59 10.77 -13.28
C TRP A 380 -14.16 12.18 -13.21
N PHE A 381 -13.47 13.14 -12.59
CA PHE A 381 -13.87 14.55 -12.62
C PHE A 381 -13.72 15.15 -14.02
N SER A 382 -12.73 14.75 -14.83
CA SER A 382 -12.62 15.22 -16.21
C SER A 382 -13.71 14.62 -17.09
N ASN A 383 -14.06 13.35 -16.93
CA ASN A 383 -15.13 12.67 -17.65
C ASN A 383 -16.51 13.14 -17.19
N LEU A 384 -16.69 13.41 -15.89
CA LEU A 384 -17.87 14.07 -15.37
C LEU A 384 -17.96 15.49 -15.89
N ARG A 385 -16.85 16.24 -15.97
CA ARG A 385 -16.79 17.56 -16.63
C ARG A 385 -17.05 17.45 -18.15
N TYR A 386 -16.64 16.38 -18.82
CA TYR A 386 -16.90 16.14 -20.25
C TYR A 386 -18.35 15.75 -20.51
N MET A 387 -18.95 14.91 -19.64
CA MET A 387 -20.37 14.55 -19.68
C MET A 387 -21.25 15.72 -19.25
N THR A 388 -20.89 16.47 -18.21
CA THR A 388 -21.60 17.69 -17.85
C THR A 388 -21.38 18.76 -18.89
N ASN A 389 -20.25 18.87 -19.58
CA ASN A 389 -20.12 19.82 -20.70
C ASN A 389 -20.85 19.35 -21.96
N SER A 390 -21.11 18.06 -22.14
CA SER A 390 -21.86 17.53 -23.30
C SER A 390 -23.37 17.53 -23.06
N ALA A 391 -23.82 17.29 -21.82
CA ALA A 391 -25.21 17.45 -21.43
C ALA A 391 -25.54 18.91 -21.09
N ALA A 392 -24.63 19.69 -20.48
CA ALA A 392 -24.82 21.13 -20.26
C ALA A 392 -24.73 21.94 -21.54
N SER A 393 -23.97 21.54 -22.56
CA SER A 393 -23.95 22.28 -23.83
C SER A 393 -25.26 22.19 -24.60
N VAL A 394 -26.13 21.23 -24.27
CA VAL A 394 -27.45 21.08 -24.89
C VAL A 394 -28.56 21.43 -23.91
N VAL A 395 -28.56 20.86 -22.71
CA VAL A 395 -29.63 21.05 -21.72
C VAL A 395 -29.62 22.44 -21.12
N TRP A 396 -28.47 23.07 -20.84
CA TRP A 396 -28.47 24.41 -20.27
C TRP A 396 -28.87 25.48 -21.29
N PRO A 397 -28.39 25.48 -22.54
CA PRO A 397 -28.92 26.38 -23.56
C PRO A 397 -30.39 26.15 -23.84
N VAL A 398 -30.86 24.90 -23.93
CA VAL A 398 -32.28 24.60 -24.15
C VAL A 398 -33.15 25.02 -22.95
N MET A 399 -32.72 24.79 -21.71
CA MET A 399 -33.40 25.29 -20.50
C MET A 399 -33.34 26.82 -20.39
N ILE A 400 -32.21 27.45 -20.75
CA ILE A 400 -32.06 28.92 -20.76
C ILE A 400 -32.82 29.56 -21.94
N LEU A 401 -33.07 28.82 -23.02
CA LEU A 401 -33.91 29.22 -24.15
C LEU A 401 -35.40 29.08 -23.78
N LEU A 402 -35.75 28.07 -22.98
CA LEU A 402 -37.11 27.79 -22.51
C LEU A 402 -37.51 28.58 -21.25
N LEU A 403 -36.54 29.06 -20.46
CA LEU A 403 -36.80 29.89 -19.30
C LEU A 403 -36.99 31.36 -19.72
N PRO A 404 -38.12 32.00 -19.38
CA PRO A 404 -38.36 33.39 -19.72
C PRO A 404 -37.34 34.29 -19.02
N LYS A 405 -36.44 34.92 -19.77
CA LYS A 405 -35.35 35.77 -19.23
C LYS A 405 -35.83 37.12 -18.68
N CYS A 406 -37.14 37.37 -18.66
CA CYS A 406 -37.72 38.58 -18.10
C CYS A 406 -38.87 38.26 -17.12
N PRO A 407 -39.00 38.99 -15.99
CA PRO A 407 -40.09 38.77 -15.02
C PRO A 407 -41.50 38.89 -15.63
N PHE A 408 -41.67 39.70 -16.68
CA PHE A 408 -42.92 39.84 -17.43
C PHE A 408 -43.16 38.71 -18.43
N CYS A 409 -42.11 38.05 -18.88
CA CYS A 409 -42.17 36.90 -19.76
C CYS A 409 -42.64 35.68 -18.95
N PHE A 410 -42.28 35.61 -17.66
CA PHE A 410 -42.92 34.73 -16.70
C PHE A 410 -44.41 35.05 -16.56
N ALA A 411 -44.83 36.31 -16.49
CA ALA A 411 -46.25 36.67 -16.45
C ALA A 411 -47.02 36.25 -17.72
N ALA A 412 -46.42 36.36 -18.91
CA ALA A 412 -47.01 35.83 -20.15
C ALA A 412 -47.03 34.28 -20.18
N TYR A 413 -45.98 33.63 -19.67
CA TYR A 413 -45.90 32.17 -19.56
C TYR A 413 -46.94 31.63 -18.55
N PHE A 414 -47.15 32.33 -17.44
CA PHE A 414 -48.21 32.06 -16.46
C PHE A 414 -49.60 32.46 -16.95
N SER A 415 -49.71 33.44 -17.84
CA SER A 415 -50.97 33.79 -18.52
C SER A 415 -51.41 32.67 -19.46
N VAL A 416 -50.47 32.05 -20.17
CA VAL A 416 -50.71 30.87 -21.03
C VAL A 416 -50.95 29.59 -20.21
N LEU A 417 -50.30 29.43 -19.05
CA LEU A 417 -50.42 28.25 -18.18
C LEU A 417 -51.47 28.36 -17.05
N GLY A 418 -52.14 29.49 -16.87
CA GLY A 418 -53.16 29.58 -15.83
C GLY A 418 -53.65 30.99 -15.48
N ILE A 419 -54.71 31.39 -16.16
CA ILE A 419 -55.79 32.23 -15.59
C ILE A 419 -56.34 31.64 -14.26
N ALA A 420 -55.98 30.40 -13.91
CA ALA A 420 -56.25 29.77 -12.62
C ALA A 420 -55.27 30.10 -11.46
N SER A 421 -54.22 30.91 -11.67
CA SER A 421 -53.22 31.22 -10.62
C SER A 421 -53.15 32.67 -10.14
N MET A 422 -53.94 33.59 -10.70
CA MET A 422 -53.91 35.03 -10.34
C MET A 422 -54.46 35.38 -8.93
N GLN A 423 -54.89 34.40 -8.13
CA GLN A 423 -55.28 34.62 -6.73
C GLN A 423 -54.20 34.21 -5.72
N VAL A 424 -53.09 33.61 -6.17
CA VAL A 424 -51.98 33.24 -5.29
C VAL A 424 -50.78 34.08 -5.69
N MET A 425 -50.61 35.25 -5.07
CA MET A 425 -49.30 35.74 -4.57
C MET A 425 -49.47 37.11 -3.89
N PRO A 426 -49.86 37.15 -2.60
CA PRO A 426 -49.70 38.31 -1.73
C PRO A 426 -48.22 38.74 -1.58
N TYR A 427 -47.28 37.94 -2.11
CA TYR A 427 -45.85 38.07 -1.94
C TYR A 427 -45.15 39.01 -2.93
N LEU A 428 -45.85 39.53 -3.94
CA LEU A 428 -45.25 40.43 -4.94
C LEU A 428 -44.62 41.69 -4.31
N LYS A 429 -45.20 42.17 -3.20
CA LYS A 429 -44.66 43.30 -2.41
C LYS A 429 -43.31 42.98 -1.75
N TYR A 430 -43.07 41.72 -1.38
CA TYR A 430 -41.82 41.27 -0.76
C TYR A 430 -40.74 40.93 -1.79
N ILE A 431 -41.12 40.56 -3.02
CA ILE A 431 -40.18 40.25 -4.11
C ILE A 431 -39.66 41.54 -4.77
N PHE A 432 -40.43 42.61 -4.75
CA PHE A 432 -40.05 43.90 -5.34
C PHE A 432 -38.68 44.45 -4.91
N PRO A 433 -38.30 44.50 -3.61
CA PRO A 433 -36.97 44.93 -3.20
C PRO A 433 -35.85 44.00 -3.70
N ILE A 434 -36.10 42.69 -3.79
CA ILE A 434 -35.15 41.72 -4.35
C ILE A 434 -34.94 41.98 -5.85
N LEU A 435 -36.02 42.28 -6.59
CA LEU A 435 -35.95 42.64 -8.00
C LEU A 435 -35.20 43.97 -8.22
N LEU A 436 -35.40 44.96 -7.36
CA LEU A 436 -34.63 46.22 -7.40
C LEU A 436 -33.14 45.98 -7.14
N CYS A 437 -32.79 45.16 -6.14
CA CYS A 437 -31.40 44.77 -5.88
C CYS A 437 -30.77 44.03 -7.07
N ALA A 438 -31.48 43.06 -7.66
CA ALA A 438 -31.01 42.33 -8.82
C ALA A 438 -30.81 43.26 -10.04
N MET A 439 -31.70 44.22 -10.23
CA MET A 439 -31.59 45.22 -11.28
C MET A 439 -30.41 46.17 -11.05
N ALA A 440 -30.16 46.60 -9.82
CA ALA A 440 -29.00 47.42 -9.46
C ALA A 440 -27.68 46.68 -9.72
N ILE A 441 -27.61 45.38 -9.38
CA ILE A 441 -26.45 44.52 -9.68
C ILE A 441 -26.25 44.42 -11.20
N ASN A 442 -27.32 44.25 -11.97
CA ASN A 442 -27.24 44.19 -13.44
C ASN A 442 -26.74 45.50 -14.04
N ILE A 443 -27.24 46.65 -13.59
CA ILE A 443 -26.78 47.99 -14.01
C ILE A 443 -25.30 48.18 -13.66
N TYR A 444 -24.86 47.78 -12.46
CA TYR A 444 -23.45 47.83 -12.07
C TYR A 444 -22.56 46.94 -12.93
N ALA A 445 -23.01 45.72 -13.25
CA ALA A 445 -22.30 44.81 -14.13
C ALA A 445 -22.14 45.39 -15.55
N LEU A 446 -23.19 46.00 -16.10
CA LEU A 446 -23.17 46.70 -17.38
C LEU A 446 -22.25 47.92 -17.36
N TYR A 447 -22.21 48.67 -16.27
CA TYR A 447 -21.27 49.79 -16.10
C TYR A 447 -19.81 49.30 -16.13
N LYS A 448 -19.49 48.24 -15.38
CA LYS A 448 -18.14 47.65 -15.37
C LYS A 448 -17.73 47.09 -16.74
N MET A 449 -18.67 46.51 -17.48
CA MET A 449 -18.43 46.07 -18.86
C MET A 449 -18.28 47.25 -19.82
N GLY A 450 -19.03 48.33 -19.62
CA GLY A 450 -18.91 49.56 -20.40
C GLY A 450 -17.53 50.20 -20.29
N LEU A 451 -16.96 50.24 -19.07
CA LEU A 451 -15.58 50.67 -18.82
C LEU A 451 -14.56 49.83 -19.61
N ARG A 452 -14.76 48.50 -19.71
CA ARG A 452 -13.87 47.61 -20.46
C ARG A 452 -14.01 47.73 -21.97
N ARG A 453 -15.20 48.08 -22.48
CA ARG A 453 -15.54 48.15 -23.91
C ARG A 453 -15.48 49.56 -24.49
N ASN A 454 -15.22 50.57 -23.64
CA ASN A 454 -15.29 51.98 -23.97
C ASN A 454 -16.61 52.35 -24.68
N SER A 455 -17.73 51.86 -24.15
CA SER A 455 -19.07 52.12 -24.67
C SER A 455 -20.13 51.77 -23.65
N PHE A 456 -21.03 52.72 -23.38
CA PHE A 456 -22.10 52.58 -22.40
C PHE A 456 -23.49 52.37 -23.03
N ILE A 457 -23.57 52.10 -24.34
CA ILE A 457 -24.85 51.92 -25.05
C ILE A 457 -25.75 50.84 -24.39
N PRO A 458 -25.25 49.64 -24.02
CA PRO A 458 -26.09 48.64 -23.37
C PRO A 458 -26.57 49.11 -21.99
N LEU A 459 -25.77 49.89 -21.27
CA LEU A 459 -26.15 50.48 -19.99
C LEU A 459 -27.29 51.49 -20.17
N TYR A 460 -27.18 52.41 -21.12
CA TYR A 460 -28.23 53.41 -21.38
C TYR A 460 -29.55 52.78 -21.80
N LEU A 461 -29.51 51.78 -22.70
CA LEU A 461 -30.70 51.04 -23.10
C LEU A 461 -31.32 50.26 -21.93
N CYS A 462 -30.49 49.72 -21.04
CA CYS A 462 -30.98 49.04 -19.84
C CYS A 462 -31.67 50.03 -18.89
N VAL A 463 -31.06 51.18 -18.61
CA VAL A 463 -31.61 52.19 -17.71
C VAL A 463 -32.91 52.77 -18.27
N LEU A 464 -32.95 53.11 -19.56
CA LEU A 464 -34.14 53.63 -20.22
C LEU A 464 -35.27 52.57 -20.22
N GLY A 465 -34.95 51.33 -20.61
CA GLY A 465 -35.89 50.22 -20.61
C GLY A 465 -36.44 49.90 -19.22
N SER A 466 -35.58 49.85 -18.21
CA SER A 466 -35.99 49.64 -16.81
C SER A 466 -36.90 50.77 -16.31
N THR A 467 -36.56 52.03 -16.65
CA THR A 467 -37.38 53.19 -16.26
C THR A 467 -38.76 53.12 -16.89
N LEU A 468 -38.85 52.81 -18.18
CA LEU A 468 -40.13 52.65 -18.89
C LEU A 468 -40.96 51.52 -18.31
N VAL A 469 -40.35 50.36 -18.02
CA VAL A 469 -41.06 49.22 -17.43
C VAL A 469 -41.57 49.53 -16.03
N ILE A 470 -40.82 50.26 -15.21
CA ILE A 470 -41.26 50.64 -13.85
C ILE A 470 -42.39 51.68 -13.93
N VAL A 471 -42.21 52.73 -14.74
CA VAL A 471 -43.20 53.81 -14.87
C VAL A 471 -44.50 53.29 -15.47
N PHE A 472 -44.42 52.57 -16.59
CA PHE A 472 -45.61 52.07 -17.29
C PHE A 472 -46.14 50.73 -16.75
N GLY A 473 -45.35 50.02 -15.94
CA GLY A 473 -45.78 48.79 -15.26
C GLY A 473 -46.46 49.05 -13.92
N TYR A 474 -46.14 50.16 -13.26
CA TYR A 474 -46.62 50.45 -11.90
C TYR A 474 -47.46 51.73 -11.79
N PHE A 475 -47.06 52.82 -12.45
CA PHE A 475 -47.68 54.13 -12.25
C PHE A 475 -48.73 54.48 -13.31
N SER A 476 -48.57 54.03 -14.56
CA SER A 476 -49.54 54.27 -15.63
C SER A 476 -49.57 53.07 -16.58
N PRO A 477 -50.56 52.16 -16.48
CA PRO A 477 -50.58 50.87 -17.19
C PRO A 477 -50.90 51.02 -18.69
N MET A 478 -50.09 51.78 -19.43
CA MET A 478 -50.13 51.85 -20.88
C MET A 478 -49.31 50.71 -21.48
N GLN A 479 -50.00 49.80 -22.18
CA GLN A 479 -49.39 48.60 -22.77
C GLN A 479 -48.22 48.90 -23.72
N PHE A 480 -48.33 49.98 -24.50
CA PHE A 480 -47.27 50.39 -25.44
C PHE A 480 -45.96 50.77 -24.73
N GLY A 481 -46.03 51.47 -23.60
CA GLY A 481 -44.84 51.87 -22.83
C GLY A 481 -44.11 50.67 -22.21
N LEU A 482 -44.89 49.69 -21.74
CA LEU A 482 -44.38 48.41 -21.23
C LEU A 482 -43.66 47.61 -22.33
N ILE A 483 -44.28 47.47 -23.51
CA ILE A 483 -43.69 46.74 -24.64
C ILE A 483 -42.40 47.43 -25.11
N ALA A 484 -42.41 48.76 -25.25
CA ALA A 484 -41.22 49.53 -25.62
C ALA A 484 -40.09 49.34 -24.61
N GLY A 485 -40.39 49.38 -23.31
CA GLY A 485 -39.42 49.14 -22.25
C GLY A 485 -38.82 47.73 -22.31
N LEU A 486 -39.64 46.70 -22.53
CA LEU A 486 -39.19 45.31 -22.67
C LEU A 486 -38.30 45.10 -23.91
N ILE A 487 -38.64 45.72 -25.04
CA ILE A 487 -37.83 45.69 -26.27
C ILE A 487 -36.43 46.27 -26.00
N LEU A 488 -36.35 47.40 -25.30
CA LEU A 488 -35.06 48.04 -24.97
C LEU A 488 -34.21 47.20 -24.01
N LEU A 489 -34.83 46.56 -23.01
CA LEU A 489 -34.13 45.62 -22.13
C LEU A 489 -33.59 44.42 -22.90
N PHE A 490 -34.35 43.90 -23.86
CA PHE A 490 -33.91 42.81 -24.73
C PHE A 490 -32.74 43.24 -25.63
N LEU A 491 -32.83 44.42 -26.26
CA LEU A 491 -31.75 45.02 -27.06
C LEU A 491 -30.49 45.24 -26.23
N SER A 492 -30.62 45.74 -25.00
CA SER A 492 -29.50 45.89 -24.06
C SER A 492 -28.82 44.54 -23.77
N ALA A 493 -29.58 43.52 -23.41
CA ALA A 493 -29.05 42.20 -23.07
C ALA A 493 -28.38 41.52 -24.27
N THR A 494 -28.99 41.61 -25.44
CA THR A 494 -28.44 41.05 -26.69
C THR A 494 -27.13 41.75 -27.07
N LEU A 495 -27.09 43.08 -27.06
CA LEU A 495 -25.86 43.84 -27.32
C LEU A 495 -24.76 43.53 -26.30
N ASN A 496 -25.11 43.38 -25.01
CA ASN A 496 -24.13 43.05 -23.99
C ASN A 496 -23.52 41.64 -24.19
N SER A 497 -24.33 40.69 -24.66
CA SER A 497 -23.90 39.30 -24.89
C SER A 497 -22.98 39.11 -26.10
N LEU A 498 -22.87 40.10 -27.00
CA LEU A 498 -22.05 39.99 -28.20
C LEU A 498 -20.54 39.92 -27.88
N PRO A 499 -19.75 39.14 -28.65
CA PRO A 499 -18.29 39.17 -28.59
C PRO A 499 -17.74 40.56 -28.91
N ASN A 500 -16.69 41.00 -28.21
CA ASN A 500 -16.12 42.36 -28.36
C ASN A 500 -15.83 42.74 -29.82
N ARG A 501 -15.32 41.80 -30.62
CA ARG A 501 -15.01 42.05 -32.05
C ARG A 501 -16.25 42.38 -32.89
N VAL A 502 -17.38 41.74 -32.61
CA VAL A 502 -18.65 41.94 -33.33
C VAL A 502 -19.30 43.25 -32.87
N TYR A 503 -19.29 43.49 -31.56
CA TYR A 503 -19.81 44.73 -30.98
C TYR A 503 -19.10 45.98 -31.51
N LEU A 504 -17.76 45.96 -31.59
CA LEU A 504 -16.99 47.09 -32.13
C LEU A 504 -17.27 47.32 -33.62
N LYS A 505 -17.44 46.27 -34.43
CA LYS A 505 -17.86 46.39 -35.83
C LYS A 505 -19.26 47.00 -35.98
N LEU A 506 -20.18 46.67 -35.08
CA LEU A 506 -21.51 47.29 -35.06
C LEU A 506 -21.45 48.76 -34.63
N LYS A 507 -20.63 49.07 -33.61
CA LYS A 507 -20.40 50.46 -33.16
C LYS A 507 -19.85 51.34 -34.29
N THR A 508 -18.87 50.84 -35.04
CA THR A 508 -18.28 51.59 -36.17
C THR A 508 -19.22 51.70 -37.36
N LYS A 509 -20.03 50.67 -37.64
CA LYS A 509 -20.95 50.65 -38.79
C LYS A 509 -22.20 51.52 -38.60
N PHE A 510 -22.67 51.69 -37.37
CA PHE A 510 -23.91 52.42 -37.08
C PHE A 510 -23.69 53.82 -36.47
N HIS A 511 -22.45 54.32 -36.38
CA HIS A 511 -22.12 55.61 -35.74
C HIS A 511 -22.87 55.82 -34.41
N LEU A 512 -23.00 54.76 -33.62
CA LEU A 512 -23.74 54.82 -32.37
C LEU A 512 -22.92 55.69 -31.39
N LEU A 513 -23.52 56.82 -31.01
CA LEU A 513 -22.94 57.95 -30.26
C LEU A 513 -21.88 57.52 -29.23
N SER A 514 -20.73 58.22 -29.29
CA SER A 514 -19.53 58.01 -28.47
C SER A 514 -19.81 58.09 -26.98
#